data_AF-A0A9P7F724-F1
#
_entry.id   AF-A0A9P7F724-F1
#
_cell.length_a   1.000
_cell.length_b   1.000
_cell.length_c   1.000
_cell.angle_alpha   90.00
_cell.angle_beta   90.00
_cell.angle_gamma   90.00
#
_symmetry.space_group_name_H-M   'P 1'
#
loop_
_entity.id
_entity.type
_entity.pdbx_description
1 polymer ?
#
loop_
_entity_poly.entity_id
_entity_poly.type
_entity_poly.pdbx_seq_one_letter_code
_entity_poly.pdbx_strand_id
1 'polypeptide(L)'
;MFDPGVSATSLVMCMAQLQATTEDKLTYTHHEPIGVVGQIIPWNFPLLMMAWKLHLINEAGFPPRVVNVISGYGNTVGNAISSHMRIEKVVFTGSTLVGRKIMEAAAKSNLKNVTLELSGKSPNIIFDDADLEQAVNWAAFGIFWNHGQTCCAGLRIFVQEGIYDEFLKHFMEKTRYVQITASRVKESAFSKECELYQSIDIMHPVTGEHNSMLILAHIKYFHVRKDMLTGRCTIPASMPTRFMKFF
;
A
#
# COMPACT_ATOMS: atom_id res chain seq x y z
N MET A 1 -29.41 46.77 -6.17
CA MET A 1 -28.81 46.14 -7.37
C MET A 1 -27.86 45.07 -6.86
N PHE A 2 -28.34 43.83 -6.79
CA PHE A 2 -27.60 42.65 -6.35
C PHE A 2 -27.06 41.94 -7.59
N ASP A 3 -25.80 41.52 -7.58
CA ASP A 3 -25.21 40.65 -8.60
C ASP A 3 -25.51 39.17 -8.22
N PRO A 4 -26.20 38.37 -9.05
CA PRO A 4 -26.64 37.02 -8.70
C PRO A 4 -25.68 35.90 -9.16
N GLY A 5 -24.38 36.17 -9.31
CA GLY A 5 -23.47 35.33 -10.12
C GLY A 5 -22.37 34.51 -9.43
N VAL A 6 -22.14 34.55 -8.12
CA VAL A 6 -20.98 33.86 -7.52
C VAL A 6 -21.43 32.76 -6.55
N SER A 7 -21.24 31.50 -6.96
CA SER A 7 -21.45 30.34 -6.11
C SER A 7 -20.48 30.39 -4.92
N ALA A 8 -21.02 30.31 -3.72
CA ALA A 8 -20.25 30.23 -2.50
C ALA A 8 -19.46 28.92 -2.45
N THR A 9 -18.27 28.91 -3.05
CA THR A 9 -17.24 27.94 -2.70
C THR A 9 -16.68 28.39 -1.36
N SER A 10 -17.05 27.68 -0.31
CA SER A 10 -16.62 27.92 1.07
C SER A 10 -15.09 27.89 1.15
N LEU A 11 -14.49 29.07 1.14
CA LEU A 11 -13.08 29.27 1.42
C LEU A 11 -12.87 29.08 2.93
N VAL A 12 -12.51 27.88 3.37
CA VAL A 12 -12.00 27.68 4.74
C VAL A 12 -10.57 28.21 4.77
N MET A 13 -10.44 29.50 5.05
CA MET A 13 -9.15 30.16 5.23
C MET A 13 -8.61 29.82 6.62
N CYS A 14 -7.64 28.90 6.70
CA CYS A 14 -6.84 28.70 7.91
C CYS A 14 -5.83 29.86 7.99
N MET A 15 -6.10 30.85 8.84
CA MET A 15 -5.15 31.90 9.18
C MET A 15 -4.05 31.31 10.07
N ALA A 16 -3.01 30.72 9.46
CA ALA A 16 -1.72 30.66 10.12
C ALA A 16 -1.09 32.06 10.01
N GLN A 17 -1.13 32.84 11.09
CA GLN A 17 -0.47 34.14 11.14
C GLN A 17 1.05 33.94 11.09
N LEU A 18 1.62 34.00 9.89
CA LEU A 18 3.04 34.31 9.74
C LEU A 18 3.22 35.75 10.24
N GLN A 19 3.78 35.91 11.43
CA GLN A 19 4.16 37.23 11.93
C GLN A 19 5.21 37.81 10.98
N ALA A 20 5.02 39.06 10.54
CA ALA A 20 5.98 39.75 9.69
C ALA A 20 7.34 39.82 10.41
N THR A 21 8.40 39.41 9.71
CA THR A 21 9.78 39.57 10.20
C THR A 21 10.11 41.06 10.18
N THR A 22 10.31 41.65 11.36
CA THR A 22 10.75 43.02 11.55
C THR A 22 12.23 43.05 11.96
N GLU A 23 12.93 44.16 11.74
CA GLU A 23 14.38 44.27 12.03
C GLU A 23 14.74 44.04 13.52
N ASP A 24 13.76 44.16 14.42
CA ASP A 24 13.87 43.93 15.87
C ASP A 24 13.55 42.48 16.30
N LYS A 25 13.20 41.57 15.38
CA LYS A 25 12.82 40.19 15.69
C LYS A 25 13.62 39.16 14.91
N LEU A 26 14.39 38.34 15.63
CA LEU A 26 14.99 37.13 15.07
C LEU A 26 13.97 35.99 15.05
N THR A 27 13.49 35.62 13.87
CA THR A 27 12.63 34.45 13.67
C THR A 27 13.46 33.27 13.16
N TYR A 28 13.35 32.13 13.83
CA TYR A 28 13.98 30.89 13.42
C TYR A 28 13.15 29.69 13.90
N THR A 29 13.30 28.55 13.23
CA THR A 29 12.51 27.34 13.50
C THR A 29 13.39 26.28 14.16
N HIS A 30 12.84 25.56 15.14
CA HIS A 30 13.47 24.40 15.77
C HIS A 30 12.80 23.11 15.34
N HIS A 31 13.61 22.08 15.07
CA HIS A 31 13.13 20.73 14.81
C HIS A 31 13.47 19.85 16.01
N GLU A 32 12.50 19.65 16.90
CA GLU A 32 12.67 18.85 18.11
C GLU A 32 12.11 17.43 17.93
N PRO A 33 12.64 16.42 18.65
CA PRO A 33 12.06 15.09 18.65
C PRO A 33 10.62 15.10 19.18
N ILE A 34 9.70 14.45 18.48
CA ILE A 34 8.28 14.40 18.85
C ILE A 34 7.99 13.65 20.18
N GLY A 35 8.97 12.92 20.71
CA GLY A 35 8.81 12.09 21.89
C GLY A 35 8.65 10.60 21.56
N VAL A 36 7.73 9.92 22.23
CA VAL A 36 7.55 8.46 22.09
C VAL A 36 6.77 8.12 20.82
N VAL A 37 7.36 7.26 20.00
CA VAL A 37 6.77 6.80 18.72
C VAL A 37 6.39 5.32 18.81
N GLY A 38 5.13 5.01 18.51
CA GLY A 38 4.66 3.65 18.30
C GLY A 38 4.80 3.25 16.84
N GLN A 39 5.55 2.18 16.55
CA GLN A 39 5.73 1.67 15.19
C GLN A 39 5.13 0.25 15.07
N ILE A 40 4.28 0.05 14.07
CA ILE A 40 3.63 -1.23 13.79
C ILE A 40 3.95 -1.62 12.35
N ILE A 41 4.56 -2.78 12.16
CA ILE A 41 5.08 -3.25 10.86
C ILE A 41 4.38 -4.53 10.39
N PRO A 42 4.30 -4.78 9.06
CA PRO A 42 3.75 -5.99 8.50
C PRO A 42 4.77 -7.13 8.50
N TRP A 43 4.30 -8.32 8.14
CA TRP A 43 5.08 -9.55 8.10
C TRP A 43 5.78 -9.82 6.76
N ASN A 44 5.46 -9.09 5.69
CA ASN A 44 5.93 -9.40 4.33
C ASN A 44 7.41 -9.10 4.10
N PHE A 45 8.00 -8.19 4.87
CA PHE A 45 9.43 -7.89 4.90
C PHE A 45 9.90 -7.71 6.34
N PRO A 46 9.78 -8.75 7.20
CA PRO A 46 9.80 -8.58 8.64
C PRO A 46 11.19 -8.12 9.10
N LEU A 47 12.25 -8.79 8.64
CA LEU A 47 13.60 -8.38 8.96
C LEU A 47 13.99 -7.09 8.27
N LEU A 48 13.65 -6.80 7.02
CA LEU A 48 14.03 -5.50 6.42
C LEU A 48 13.35 -4.32 7.13
N MET A 49 12.06 -4.44 7.48
CA MET A 49 11.30 -3.42 8.21
C MET A 49 11.73 -3.29 9.67
N MET A 50 12.46 -4.27 10.18
CA MET A 50 12.92 -4.37 11.57
C MET A 50 14.44 -4.25 11.74
N ALA A 51 15.22 -4.49 10.68
CA ALA A 51 16.69 -4.64 10.65
C ALA A 51 17.40 -3.37 11.03
N TRP A 52 16.69 -2.24 11.05
CA TRP A 52 17.20 -1.03 11.66
C TRP A 52 17.42 -1.15 13.18
N LYS A 53 16.93 -2.19 13.90
CA LYS A 53 16.67 -2.04 15.34
C LYS A 53 16.88 -3.17 16.37
N LEU A 54 17.29 -4.42 16.11
CA LEU A 54 17.13 -5.47 17.17
C LEU A 54 18.34 -6.03 17.90
N HIS A 55 19.32 -6.66 17.24
CA HIS A 55 20.46 -7.21 18.00
C HIS A 55 21.56 -6.17 18.22
N LEU A 56 21.88 -5.43 17.15
CA LEU A 56 22.91 -4.40 17.16
C LEU A 56 22.61 -3.23 18.10
N ILE A 57 21.36 -3.00 18.51
CA ILE A 57 21.02 -1.89 19.40
C ILE A 57 21.61 -2.08 20.80
N ASN A 58 21.59 -3.31 21.30
CA ASN A 58 22.17 -3.62 22.61
C ASN A 58 23.70 -3.54 22.53
N GLU A 59 24.30 -4.10 21.47
CA GLU A 59 25.76 -4.05 21.25
C GLU A 59 26.26 -2.63 20.97
N ALA A 60 25.45 -1.80 20.28
CA ALA A 60 25.76 -0.39 20.01
C ALA A 60 25.61 0.52 21.25
N GLY A 61 25.22 -0.03 22.41
CA GLY A 61 25.20 0.71 23.67
C GLY A 61 24.07 1.73 23.77
N PHE A 62 22.93 1.50 23.12
CA PHE A 62 21.77 2.38 23.30
C PHE A 62 21.32 2.40 24.77
N PRO A 63 20.96 3.57 25.33
CA PRO A 63 20.45 3.64 26.69
C PRO A 63 19.22 2.74 26.88
N PRO A 64 19.03 2.17 28.08
CA PRO A 64 17.87 1.34 28.36
C PRO A 64 16.56 2.06 28.01
N ARG A 65 15.59 1.32 27.47
CA ARG A 65 14.22 1.77 27.12
C ARG A 65 14.10 2.72 25.93
N VAL A 66 15.19 3.09 25.25
CA VAL A 66 15.13 3.88 24.01
C VAL A 66 14.43 3.12 22.89
N VAL A 67 14.63 1.79 22.83
CA VAL A 67 13.92 0.90 21.90
C VAL A 67 13.29 -0.23 22.68
N ASN A 68 12.01 -0.48 22.41
CA ASN A 68 11.24 -1.56 23.01
C ASN A 68 10.57 -2.32 21.87
N VAL A 69 10.71 -3.64 21.86
CA VAL A 69 10.08 -4.52 20.85
C VAL A 69 9.05 -5.39 21.55
N ILE A 70 7.82 -5.29 21.08
CA ILE A 70 6.66 -5.95 21.66
C ILE A 70 5.96 -6.71 20.55
N SER A 71 5.97 -8.04 20.66
CA SER A 71 5.24 -8.92 19.74
C SER A 71 3.84 -9.17 20.27
N GLY A 72 2.86 -9.20 19.37
CA GLY A 72 1.49 -9.61 19.70
C GLY A 72 0.51 -9.27 18.59
N TYR A 73 -0.77 -9.57 18.85
CA TYR A 73 -1.82 -9.41 17.85
C TYR A 73 -2.23 -7.95 17.66
N GLY A 74 -2.71 -7.62 16.46
CA GLY A 74 -3.12 -6.26 16.11
C GLY A 74 -4.29 -5.73 16.95
N ASN A 75 -5.25 -6.59 17.30
CA ASN A 75 -6.41 -6.20 18.12
C ASN A 75 -6.06 -5.93 19.59
N THR A 76 -4.95 -6.45 20.08
CA THR A 76 -4.49 -6.26 21.46
C THR A 76 -3.34 -5.26 21.51
N VAL A 77 -2.15 -5.66 21.06
CA VAL A 77 -0.93 -4.85 21.11
C VAL A 77 -1.03 -3.67 20.15
N GLY A 78 -1.45 -3.89 18.90
CA GLY A 78 -1.57 -2.81 17.91
C GLY A 78 -2.60 -1.75 18.33
N ASN A 79 -3.74 -2.18 18.87
CA ASN A 79 -4.76 -1.28 19.39
C ASN A 79 -4.26 -0.49 20.62
N ALA A 80 -3.58 -1.16 21.57
CA ALA A 80 -3.00 -0.51 22.72
C ALA A 80 -1.98 0.57 22.30
N ILE A 81 -1.08 0.27 21.37
CA ILE A 81 -0.12 1.25 20.82
C ILE A 81 -0.86 2.44 20.19
N SER A 82 -1.92 2.18 19.43
CA SER A 82 -2.63 3.22 18.69
C SER A 82 -3.43 4.17 19.59
N SER A 83 -4.01 3.68 20.68
CA SER A 83 -4.84 4.46 21.59
C SER A 83 -4.09 5.01 22.81
N HIS A 84 -2.85 4.57 23.06
CA HIS A 84 -2.10 4.96 24.26
C HIS A 84 -1.88 6.49 24.34
N MET A 85 -2.22 7.10 25.48
CA MET A 85 -2.16 8.57 25.68
C MET A 85 -0.74 9.14 25.74
N ARG A 86 0.25 8.34 26.13
CA ARG A 86 1.68 8.75 26.18
C ARG A 86 2.47 8.47 24.88
N ILE A 87 1.81 8.01 23.83
CA ILE A 87 2.44 7.86 22.52
C ILE A 87 2.08 9.10 21.71
N GLU A 88 3.09 9.82 21.23
CA GLU A 88 2.93 11.12 20.57
C GLU A 88 2.80 10.98 19.05
N LYS A 89 3.28 9.87 18.51
CA LYS A 89 3.18 9.55 17.08
C LYS A 89 2.99 8.06 16.85
N VAL A 90 2.17 7.70 15.87
CA VAL A 90 2.04 6.32 15.37
C VAL A 90 2.48 6.25 13.91
N VAL A 91 3.29 5.25 13.61
CA VAL A 91 3.68 4.88 12.24
C VAL A 91 3.20 3.45 11.99
N PHE A 92 2.38 3.29 10.96
CA PHE A 92 1.81 1.99 10.61
C PHE A 92 2.02 1.68 9.13
N THR A 93 2.45 0.45 8.87
CA THR A 93 2.45 -0.11 7.53
C THR A 93 1.56 -1.36 7.51
N GLY A 94 0.62 -1.43 6.58
CA GLY A 94 -0.29 -2.58 6.48
C GLY A 94 -1.55 -2.31 5.66
N SER A 95 -2.65 -2.96 6.01
CA SER A 95 -3.90 -2.86 5.25
C SER A 95 -4.61 -1.52 5.46
N THR A 96 -5.27 -1.03 4.40
CA THR A 96 -6.06 0.21 4.46
C THR A 96 -7.16 0.18 5.52
N LEU A 97 -7.80 -0.98 5.72
CA LEU A 97 -8.85 -1.15 6.72
C LEU A 97 -8.32 -0.95 8.16
N VAL A 98 -7.13 -1.50 8.45
CA VAL A 98 -6.50 -1.31 9.77
C VAL A 98 -5.98 0.11 9.90
N GLY A 99 -5.41 0.70 8.84
CA GLY A 99 -4.97 2.09 8.82
C GLY A 99 -6.07 3.07 9.23
N ARG A 100 -7.31 2.86 8.75
CA ARG A 100 -8.48 3.66 9.17
C ARG A 100 -8.75 3.53 10.68
N LYS A 101 -8.75 2.31 11.22
CA LYS A 101 -8.93 2.06 12.66
C LYS A 101 -7.86 2.74 13.50
N ILE A 102 -6.62 2.78 13.02
CA ILE A 102 -5.52 3.46 13.69
C ILE A 102 -5.74 4.98 13.72
N MET A 103 -6.17 5.59 12.60
CA MET A 103 -6.54 7.00 12.60
C MET A 103 -7.70 7.29 13.56
N GLU A 104 -8.74 6.44 13.59
CA GLU A 104 -9.85 6.60 14.52
C GLU A 104 -9.39 6.51 15.99
N ALA A 105 -8.50 5.58 16.31
CA ALA A 105 -7.94 5.43 17.65
C ALA A 105 -7.07 6.64 18.03
N ALA A 106 -6.25 7.14 17.11
CA ALA A 106 -5.47 8.36 17.31
C ALA A 106 -6.36 9.58 17.54
N ALA A 107 -7.41 9.73 16.75
CA ALA A 107 -8.37 10.83 16.86
C ALA A 107 -9.13 10.79 18.21
N LYS A 108 -9.53 9.60 18.67
CA LYS A 108 -10.26 9.42 19.94
C LYS A 108 -9.40 9.54 21.19
N SER A 109 -8.07 9.48 21.06
CA SER A 109 -7.15 9.49 22.21
C SER A 109 -6.59 10.89 22.46
N ASN A 110 -5.45 11.22 21.86
CA ASN A 110 -4.70 12.45 22.09
C ASN A 110 -4.43 13.23 20.80
N LEU A 111 -5.16 12.96 19.71
CA LEU A 111 -4.94 13.57 18.39
C LEU A 111 -3.49 13.41 17.89
N LYS A 112 -2.83 12.32 18.30
CA LYS A 112 -1.44 12.03 17.92
C LYS A 112 -1.24 12.02 16.41
N ASN A 113 -0.04 12.41 15.98
CA ASN A 113 0.33 12.38 14.57
C ASN A 113 0.39 10.94 14.05
N VAL A 114 -0.19 10.69 12.87
CA VAL A 114 -0.23 9.36 12.24
C VAL A 114 0.44 9.40 10.88
N THR A 115 1.32 8.43 10.62
CA THR A 115 1.86 8.13 9.29
C THR A 115 1.41 6.74 8.87
N LEU A 116 0.81 6.62 7.69
CA LEU A 116 0.31 5.35 7.16
C LEU A 116 0.94 5.03 5.81
N GLU A 117 1.51 3.83 5.72
CA GLU A 117 1.94 3.21 4.46
C GLU A 117 1.00 2.05 4.16
N LEU A 118 0.16 2.20 3.15
CA LEU A 118 -0.98 1.31 2.91
C LEU A 118 -0.86 0.54 1.60
N SER A 119 -1.78 -0.40 1.40
CA SER A 119 -1.86 -1.20 0.18
C SER A 119 -2.06 -0.33 -1.07
N GLY A 120 -1.34 -0.65 -2.14
CA GLY A 120 -1.50 -0.04 -3.46
C GLY A 120 -2.06 -1.00 -4.51
N LYS A 121 -2.40 -0.44 -5.67
CA LYS A 121 -2.68 -1.19 -6.90
C LYS A 121 -1.88 -0.58 -8.05
N SER A 122 -0.56 -0.60 -7.91
CA SER A 122 0.33 0.19 -8.77
C SER A 122 0.20 -0.22 -10.24
N PRO A 123 0.10 0.76 -11.16
CA PRO A 123 0.21 0.50 -12.58
C PRO A 123 1.67 0.31 -12.99
N ASN A 124 1.90 -0.58 -13.94
CA ASN A 124 3.13 -0.69 -14.73
C ASN A 124 2.74 -0.40 -16.18
N ILE A 125 3.31 0.62 -16.82
CA ILE A 125 2.85 1.13 -18.12
C ILE A 125 4.00 0.98 -19.13
N ILE A 126 3.74 0.29 -20.24
CA ILE A 126 4.72 -0.10 -21.24
C ILE A 126 4.27 0.44 -22.61
N PHE A 127 5.08 1.33 -23.17
CA PHE A 127 4.87 1.94 -24.49
C PHE A 127 5.51 1.08 -25.59
N ASP A 128 5.11 1.31 -26.84
CA ASP A 128 5.58 0.56 -28.01
C ASP A 128 7.05 0.83 -28.39
N ASP A 129 7.62 1.93 -27.88
CA ASP A 129 9.04 2.28 -28.01
C ASP A 129 9.92 1.69 -26.88
N ALA A 130 9.33 0.94 -25.94
CA ALA A 130 10.08 0.29 -24.88
C ALA A 130 10.88 -0.92 -25.40
N ASP A 131 12.04 -1.17 -24.78
CA ASP A 131 12.76 -2.43 -24.93
C ASP A 131 11.87 -3.58 -24.42
N LEU A 132 11.39 -4.41 -25.36
CA LEU A 132 10.40 -5.44 -25.08
C LEU A 132 10.92 -6.51 -24.10
N GLU A 133 12.18 -6.93 -24.26
CA GLU A 133 12.76 -7.97 -23.40
C GLU A 133 12.89 -7.47 -21.97
N GLN A 134 13.42 -6.26 -21.81
CA GLN A 134 13.54 -5.62 -20.50
C GLN A 134 12.18 -5.33 -19.88
N ALA A 135 11.21 -4.86 -20.67
CA ALA A 135 9.85 -4.62 -20.21
C ALA A 135 9.21 -5.90 -19.65
N VAL A 136 9.37 -7.04 -20.32
CA VAL A 136 8.90 -8.35 -19.84
C VAL A 136 9.59 -8.75 -18.54
N ASN A 137 10.93 -8.61 -18.47
CA ASN A 137 11.70 -8.97 -17.28
C ASN A 137 11.29 -8.13 -16.06
N TRP A 138 11.17 -6.81 -16.21
CA TRP A 138 10.79 -5.91 -15.13
C TRP A 138 9.33 -6.03 -14.74
N ALA A 139 8.43 -6.30 -15.70
CA ALA A 139 7.03 -6.56 -15.39
C ALA A 139 6.86 -7.86 -14.59
N ALA A 140 7.56 -8.93 -14.97
CA ALA A 140 7.53 -10.20 -14.25
C ALA A 140 8.12 -10.04 -12.84
N PHE A 141 9.26 -9.35 -12.71
CA PHE A 141 9.83 -9.03 -11.40
C PHE A 141 8.84 -8.20 -10.56
N GLY A 142 8.29 -7.13 -11.11
CA GLY A 142 7.42 -6.20 -10.38
C GLY A 142 6.14 -6.82 -9.82
N ILE A 143 5.64 -7.92 -10.41
CA ILE A 143 4.46 -8.62 -9.90
C ILE A 143 4.78 -9.86 -9.07
N PHE A 144 5.82 -10.63 -9.43
CA PHE A 144 6.13 -11.90 -8.74
C PHE A 144 7.15 -11.76 -7.61
N TRP A 145 7.85 -10.63 -7.53
CA TRP A 145 8.81 -10.39 -6.44
C TRP A 145 8.12 -10.40 -5.07
N ASN A 146 8.76 -11.08 -4.12
CA ASN A 146 8.22 -11.38 -2.79
C ASN A 146 6.82 -12.00 -2.83
N HIS A 147 6.60 -12.89 -3.79
CA HIS A 147 5.32 -13.56 -4.00
C HIS A 147 4.16 -12.62 -4.34
N GLY A 148 4.46 -11.44 -4.88
CA GLY A 148 3.47 -10.37 -5.07
C GLY A 148 2.97 -9.75 -3.76
N GLN A 149 3.52 -10.15 -2.61
CA GLN A 149 3.21 -9.61 -1.28
C GLN A 149 4.01 -8.31 -1.03
N THR A 150 3.86 -7.37 -1.97
CA THR A 150 4.57 -6.10 -1.98
C THR A 150 3.56 -4.98 -2.19
N CYS A 151 3.54 -3.98 -1.30
CA CYS A 151 2.56 -2.89 -1.33
C CYS A 151 2.58 -2.11 -2.65
N CYS A 152 3.76 -1.97 -3.26
CA CYS A 152 4.00 -1.29 -4.51
C CYS A 152 4.14 -2.23 -5.73
N ALA A 153 3.70 -3.50 -5.63
CA ALA A 153 3.75 -4.44 -6.74
C ALA A 153 3.03 -3.90 -7.99
N GLY A 154 3.58 -4.20 -9.16
CA GLY A 154 3.05 -3.84 -10.47
C GLY A 154 1.81 -4.66 -10.84
N LEU A 155 0.74 -4.53 -10.04
CA LEU A 155 -0.45 -5.39 -10.08
C LEU A 155 -1.35 -5.14 -11.31
N ARG A 156 -1.10 -4.08 -12.07
CA ARG A 156 -1.80 -3.77 -13.32
C ARG A 156 -0.77 -3.43 -14.38
N ILE A 157 -0.61 -4.30 -15.36
CA ILE A 157 0.32 -4.10 -16.48
C ILE A 157 -0.50 -3.54 -17.65
N PHE A 158 -0.21 -2.31 -18.05
CA PHE A 158 -0.77 -1.64 -19.21
C PHE A 158 0.25 -1.68 -20.32
N VAL A 159 -0.14 -2.18 -21.49
CA VAL A 159 0.75 -2.34 -22.65
C VAL A 159 0.08 -1.67 -23.85
N GLN A 160 0.83 -0.85 -24.57
CA GLN A 160 0.36 -0.18 -25.78
C GLN A 160 0.07 -1.21 -26.89
N GLU A 161 -0.99 -0.95 -27.66
CA GLU A 161 -1.57 -1.91 -28.62
C GLU A 161 -0.57 -2.49 -29.62
N GLY A 162 0.44 -1.70 -30.05
CA GLY A 162 1.41 -2.11 -31.07
C GLY A 162 2.32 -3.27 -30.66
N ILE A 163 2.55 -3.48 -29.36
CA ILE A 163 3.42 -4.55 -28.83
C ILE A 163 2.68 -5.53 -27.92
N TYR A 164 1.36 -5.41 -27.79
CA TYR A 164 0.56 -6.13 -26.80
C TYR A 164 0.68 -7.65 -26.93
N ASP A 165 0.44 -8.19 -28.12
CA ASP A 165 0.41 -9.65 -28.34
C ASP A 165 1.80 -10.28 -28.15
N GLU A 166 2.84 -9.58 -28.61
CA GLU A 166 4.22 -10.03 -28.48
C GLU A 166 4.67 -10.00 -27.00
N PHE A 167 4.37 -8.92 -26.29
CA PHE A 167 4.60 -8.82 -24.85
C PHE A 167 3.89 -9.94 -24.09
N LEU A 168 2.60 -10.17 -24.37
CA LEU A 168 1.81 -11.18 -23.69
C LEU A 168 2.40 -12.59 -23.87
N LYS A 169 2.84 -12.91 -25.10
CA LYS A 169 3.51 -14.19 -25.40
C LYS A 169 4.77 -14.36 -24.54
N HIS A 170 5.69 -13.41 -24.59
CA HIS A 170 6.96 -13.48 -23.84
C HIS A 170 6.73 -13.48 -22.32
N PHE A 171 5.76 -12.70 -21.84
CA PHE A 171 5.40 -12.67 -20.43
C PHE A 171 4.82 -14.00 -19.93
N MET A 172 3.97 -14.66 -20.73
CA MET A 172 3.46 -16.00 -20.40
C MET A 172 4.56 -17.06 -20.36
N GLU A 173 5.47 -17.03 -21.34
CA GLU A 173 6.62 -17.93 -21.36
C GLU A 173 7.46 -17.76 -20.09
N LYS A 174 7.81 -16.51 -19.74
CA LYS A 174 8.56 -16.19 -18.52
C LYS A 174 7.86 -16.69 -17.26
N THR A 175 6.54 -16.49 -17.15
CA THR A 175 5.75 -16.88 -15.98
C THR A 175 5.76 -18.40 -15.76
N ARG A 176 5.74 -19.19 -16.84
CA ARG A 176 5.78 -20.66 -16.76
C ARG A 176 7.11 -21.21 -16.18
N TYR A 177 8.19 -20.46 -16.31
CA TYR A 177 9.50 -20.84 -15.75
C TYR A 177 9.67 -20.46 -14.28
N VAL A 178 8.69 -19.78 -13.66
CA VAL A 178 8.75 -19.44 -12.23
C VAL A 178 8.59 -20.73 -11.42
N GLN A 179 9.69 -21.21 -10.84
CA GLN A 179 9.70 -22.39 -10.00
C GLN A 179 9.13 -22.11 -8.62
N ILE A 180 8.01 -22.77 -8.29
CA ILE A 180 7.37 -22.72 -6.98
C ILE A 180 7.88 -23.90 -6.15
N THR A 181 8.75 -23.63 -5.18
CA THR A 181 9.33 -24.65 -4.29
C THR A 181 9.42 -24.15 -2.85
N ALA A 182 9.70 -25.02 -1.88
CA ALA A 182 9.80 -24.57 -0.49
C ALA A 182 10.97 -23.58 -0.31
N SER A 183 10.81 -22.53 0.52
CA SER A 183 11.80 -21.45 0.70
C SER A 183 13.19 -21.90 1.17
N ARG A 184 13.33 -23.14 1.64
CA ARG A 184 14.61 -23.72 2.09
C ARG A 184 15.44 -24.33 0.95
N VAL A 185 14.90 -24.34 -0.28
CA VAL A 185 15.61 -24.82 -1.46
C VAL A 185 16.37 -23.65 -2.08
N LYS A 186 17.69 -23.81 -2.29
CA LYS A 186 18.58 -22.75 -2.81
C LYS A 186 18.20 -22.26 -4.22
N GLU A 187 17.43 -23.05 -4.96
CA GLU A 187 16.99 -22.79 -6.34
C GLU A 187 15.55 -22.25 -6.44
N SER A 188 14.91 -21.93 -5.31
CA SER A 188 13.52 -21.45 -5.31
C SER A 188 13.38 -20.03 -5.87
N ALA A 189 12.55 -19.86 -6.91
CA ALA A 189 12.16 -18.55 -7.43
C ALA A 189 10.91 -18.01 -6.71
N PHE A 190 10.04 -18.91 -6.26
CA PHE A 190 8.80 -18.64 -5.52
C PHE A 190 8.66 -19.68 -4.42
N SER A 191 8.01 -19.32 -3.32
CA SER A 191 7.78 -20.20 -2.18
C SER A 191 6.40 -20.02 -1.58
N LYS A 192 6.00 -20.92 -0.68
CA LYS A 192 4.66 -20.90 -0.09
C LYS A 192 4.44 -19.61 0.70
N GLU A 193 3.27 -19.01 0.53
CA GLU A 193 2.83 -17.81 1.22
C GLU A 193 2.83 -17.99 2.74
N CYS A 194 2.90 -16.87 3.47
CA CYS A 194 3.17 -16.87 4.89
C CYS A 194 2.06 -17.49 5.74
N GLU A 195 0.81 -17.58 5.26
CA GLU A 195 -0.32 -18.18 6.00
C GLU A 195 -1.38 -18.80 5.07
N LEU A 196 -2.08 -19.85 5.53
CA LEU A 196 -3.20 -20.46 4.79
C LEU A 196 -4.34 -19.48 4.49
N TYR A 197 -4.61 -18.54 5.40
CA TYR A 197 -5.67 -17.54 5.22
C TYR A 197 -5.39 -16.60 4.06
N GLN A 198 -4.13 -16.22 3.84
CA GLN A 198 -3.77 -15.41 2.68
C GLN A 198 -3.96 -16.17 1.37
N SER A 199 -3.59 -17.45 1.34
CA SER A 199 -3.82 -18.27 0.15
C SER A 199 -5.31 -18.35 -0.19
N ILE A 200 -6.18 -18.43 0.82
CA ILE A 200 -7.64 -18.39 0.64
C ILE A 200 -8.09 -17.02 0.11
N ASP A 201 -7.63 -15.91 0.72
CA ASP A 201 -7.97 -14.55 0.30
C ASP A 201 -7.46 -14.18 -1.11
N ILE A 202 -6.35 -14.76 -1.54
CA ILE A 202 -5.83 -14.59 -2.91
C ILE A 202 -6.64 -15.42 -3.91
N MET A 203 -7.08 -16.61 -3.52
CA MET A 203 -7.87 -17.49 -4.37
C MET A 203 -9.30 -16.99 -4.57
N HIS A 204 -9.94 -16.40 -3.56
CA HIS A 204 -11.32 -15.88 -3.66
C HIS A 204 -11.57 -14.89 -4.82
N PRO A 205 -10.71 -13.86 -5.06
CA PRO A 205 -10.82 -12.98 -6.22
C PRO A 205 -10.56 -13.66 -7.57
N VAL A 206 -9.88 -14.82 -7.58
CA VAL A 206 -9.48 -15.54 -8.78
C VAL A 206 -10.54 -16.58 -9.17
N THR A 207 -11.09 -17.30 -8.20
CA THR A 207 -12.08 -18.34 -8.42
C THR A 207 -13.48 -17.78 -8.19
N GLY A 208 -14.05 -17.16 -9.23
CA GLY A 208 -15.50 -16.91 -9.26
C GLY A 208 -16.33 -18.20 -9.19
N GLU A 209 -15.73 -19.36 -9.43
CA GLU A 209 -16.27 -20.71 -9.19
C GLU A 209 -15.12 -21.75 -9.20
N HIS A 210 -15.35 -22.86 -8.51
CA HIS A 210 -14.53 -24.06 -8.24
C HIS A 210 -13.16 -24.31 -8.92
N ASN A 211 -12.18 -24.65 -8.07
CA ASN A 211 -11.04 -25.57 -8.29
C ASN A 211 -10.22 -25.41 -9.59
N SER A 212 -9.28 -24.47 -9.59
CA SER A 212 -7.93 -24.72 -10.12
C SER A 212 -6.96 -23.65 -9.62
N MET A 213 -5.81 -24.09 -9.14
CA MET A 213 -4.74 -23.27 -8.57
C MET A 213 -4.00 -22.55 -9.73
N LEU A 214 -4.56 -21.43 -10.17
CA LEU A 214 -3.98 -20.53 -11.18
C LEU A 214 -4.11 -19.11 -10.65
N ILE A 215 -3.02 -18.51 -10.17
CA ILE A 215 -2.95 -17.08 -9.85
C ILE A 215 -2.94 -16.33 -11.20
N LEU A 216 -4.11 -16.24 -11.84
CA LEU A 216 -4.32 -15.33 -12.95
C LEU A 216 -4.53 -13.94 -12.35
N ALA A 217 -3.51 -13.09 -12.49
CA ALA A 217 -3.65 -11.66 -12.30
C ALA A 217 -4.88 -11.20 -13.10
N HIS A 218 -5.85 -10.59 -12.42
CA HIS A 218 -7.03 -10.01 -13.03
C HIS A 218 -6.58 -8.83 -13.91
N ILE A 219 -6.11 -9.09 -15.14
CA ILE A 219 -5.84 -8.08 -16.17
C ILE A 219 -7.21 -7.60 -16.64
N LYS A 220 -7.74 -6.56 -15.99
CA LYS A 220 -8.95 -5.90 -16.47
C LYS A 220 -8.61 -5.15 -17.75
N TYR A 221 -9.20 -5.60 -18.85
CA TYR A 221 -9.24 -4.96 -20.15
C TYR A 221 -9.59 -3.47 -20.02
N PHE A 222 -8.64 -2.60 -20.38
CA PHE A 222 -8.95 -1.24 -20.79
C PHE A 222 -8.23 -1.02 -22.12
N HIS A 223 -8.99 -1.06 -23.21
CA HIS A 223 -8.53 -0.54 -24.48
C HIS A 223 -8.47 0.99 -24.32
N VAL A 224 -7.29 1.51 -23.99
CA VAL A 224 -7.07 2.94 -23.82
C VAL A 224 -7.03 3.55 -25.22
N ARG A 225 -8.20 3.95 -25.74
CA ARG A 225 -8.26 4.83 -26.91
C ARG A 225 -7.78 6.22 -26.50
N LYS A 226 -7.04 6.86 -27.42
CA LYS A 226 -6.41 8.19 -27.27
C LYS A 226 -7.40 9.33 -26.90
N ASP A 227 -8.71 9.10 -27.00
CA ASP A 227 -9.79 10.06 -26.76
C ASP A 227 -10.26 10.13 -25.29
N MET A 228 -9.96 9.15 -24.44
CA MET A 228 -10.45 9.09 -23.05
C MET A 228 -9.87 10.15 -22.08
N LEU A 229 -8.88 10.96 -22.51
CA LEU A 229 -8.30 12.00 -21.66
C LEU A 229 -9.16 13.28 -21.54
N THR A 230 -10.34 13.36 -22.19
CA THR A 230 -11.10 14.63 -22.28
C THR A 230 -12.63 14.57 -22.06
N GLY A 231 -13.21 13.52 -21.47
CA GLY A 231 -14.68 13.39 -21.39
C GLY A 231 -15.25 12.95 -20.03
N ARG A 232 -16.22 13.71 -19.50
CA ARG A 232 -16.97 13.47 -18.25
C ARG A 232 -17.56 12.05 -18.18
N CYS A 233 -17.35 11.36 -17.05
CA CYS A 233 -18.00 10.08 -16.75
C CYS A 233 -19.29 10.32 -15.94
N THR A 234 -20.45 10.17 -16.56
CA THR A 234 -21.75 10.05 -15.87
C THR A 234 -22.12 8.59 -15.72
N ILE A 235 -22.34 8.14 -14.49
CA ILE A 235 -22.82 6.79 -14.13
C ILE A 235 -24.35 6.84 -14.06
N PRO A 236 -25.12 6.01 -14.81
CA PRO A 236 -26.52 5.79 -14.51
C PRO A 236 -26.68 4.72 -13.43
N ALA A 237 -27.57 4.99 -12.49
CA ALA A 237 -27.99 4.11 -11.41
C ALA A 237 -29.15 3.20 -11.87
N SER A 238 -29.03 1.88 -11.66
CA SER A 238 -30.19 0.98 -11.44
C SER A 238 -29.75 -0.41 -10.96
N MET A 239 -30.28 -0.79 -9.80
CA MET A 239 -30.29 -2.10 -9.10
C MET A 239 -31.17 -3.15 -9.85
N PRO A 240 -31.31 -4.45 -9.46
CA PRO A 240 -31.54 -4.93 -8.08
C PRO A 240 -30.90 -6.25 -7.60
N THR A 241 -30.79 -6.30 -6.27
CA THR A 241 -30.63 -7.43 -5.35
C THR A 241 -31.53 -8.64 -5.61
N ARG A 242 -30.99 -9.87 -5.46
CA ARG A 242 -31.75 -11.05 -5.01
C ARG A 242 -30.89 -12.00 -4.18
N PHE A 243 -31.44 -12.33 -3.01
CA PHE A 243 -31.00 -13.33 -2.03
C PHE A 243 -30.91 -14.75 -2.61
N MET A 244 -29.99 -15.59 -2.08
CA MET A 244 -30.32 -16.98 -1.77
C MET A 244 -29.44 -17.56 -0.64
N LYS A 245 -30.09 -18.38 0.20
CA LYS A 245 -29.71 -18.86 1.53
C LYS A 245 -28.65 -19.98 1.50
N PHE A 246 -27.82 -20.01 2.54
CA PHE A 246 -27.00 -21.16 2.95
C PHE A 246 -27.83 -22.13 3.81
N PHE A 247 -27.58 -23.44 3.63
CA PHE A 247 -27.57 -24.38 4.75
C PHE A 247 -26.14 -24.45 5.29
#